data_AF-M1AQ17-F1
#
_entry.id   AF-M1AQ17-F1
#
_cell.length_a   1.000
_cell.length_b   1.000
_cell.length_c   1.000
_cell.angle_alpha   90.00
_cell.angle_beta   90.00
_cell.angle_gamma   90.00
#
_symmetry.space_group_name_H-M   'P 1'
#
loop_
_entity.id
_entity.type
_entity.pdbx_description
1 polymer ?
#
loop_
_entity_poly.entity_id
_entity_poly.type
_entity_poly.pdbx_seq_one_letter_code
_entity_poly.pdbx_strand_id
1 'polypeptide(L)'
;MWWPGTLVQVSLFRALHEKDDRRMSRAKFFLIALICSFCWYLVPGYLFSTLTSISWICWAFSKSVTAQQIGSGMRGLGVGAITLDWSAVASFLFSPLICPFFAIVNIFAGYMLIIYMVIPIAYWGFDLYGASKFPIFSSHLFTSQGQKYDISAIVNDKFELDIGKYEEQGRIHISMFFALTYGFGFATIASTLTHVALFYGREIYERFRASYKGKEDIHTRLMRKYKDIPSWWFNALLLVTLAVSLILCIFLNNQVQMPWWGLLFASAIAFIFTLPISIITATTNQVIKHTHLHLHLAPQACLAYQIN
;
A
#
# COMPACT_ATOMS: atom_id res chain seq x y z
N MET A 1 4.80 22.52 5.30
CA MET A 1 5.08 21.18 4.75
C MET A 1 5.02 21.24 3.23
N TRP A 2 5.91 20.54 2.53
CA TRP A 2 6.01 20.58 1.07
C TRP A 2 5.65 19.21 0.50
N TRP A 3 4.68 19.15 -0.40
CA TRP A 3 4.17 17.91 -1.00
C TRP A 3 4.94 17.57 -2.29
N PRO A 4 5.83 16.56 -2.30
CA PRO A 4 6.67 16.27 -3.47
C PRO A 4 5.84 15.87 -4.70
N GLY A 5 4.73 15.15 -4.50
CA GLY A 5 3.79 14.79 -5.57
C GLY A 5 3.26 15.98 -6.37
N THR A 6 2.99 17.10 -5.69
CA THR A 6 2.47 18.31 -6.35
C THR A 6 3.50 18.96 -7.27
N LEU A 7 4.80 18.84 -6.98
CA LEU A 7 5.85 19.42 -7.83
C LEU A 7 5.84 18.86 -9.25
N VAL A 8 5.58 17.57 -9.38
CA VAL A 8 5.57 16.90 -10.68
C VAL A 8 4.41 17.44 -11.50
N GLN A 9 3.25 17.61 -10.86
CA GLN A 9 2.08 18.21 -11.49
C GLN A 9 2.32 19.67 -11.88
N VAL A 10 2.95 20.47 -11.01
CA VAL A 10 3.36 21.86 -11.32
C VAL A 10 4.34 21.89 -12.48
N SER A 11 5.33 21.00 -12.50
CA SER A 11 6.33 20.90 -13.56
C SER A 11 5.70 20.54 -14.91
N LEU A 12 4.71 19.64 -14.91
CA LEU A 12 3.93 19.29 -16.09
C LEU A 12 3.14 20.50 -16.61
N PHE A 13 2.37 21.19 -15.76
CA PHE A 13 1.60 22.36 -16.18
C PHE A 13 2.50 23.48 -16.71
N ARG A 14 3.65 23.68 -16.06
CA ARG A 14 4.65 24.65 -16.50
C ARG A 14 5.22 24.27 -17.87
N ALA A 15 5.50 22.99 -18.12
CA ALA A 15 5.96 22.52 -19.44
C ALA A 15 4.93 22.71 -20.55
N LEU A 16 3.62 22.71 -20.21
CA LEU A 16 2.53 22.92 -21.17
C LEU A 16 2.20 24.41 -21.42
N HIS A 17 2.36 25.28 -20.42
CA HIS A 17 1.94 26.68 -20.49
C HIS A 17 3.07 27.68 -20.75
N GLU A 18 4.29 27.38 -20.31
CA GLU A 18 5.43 28.31 -20.46
C GLU A 18 5.97 28.22 -21.90
N LYS A 19 5.94 29.34 -22.63
CA LYS A 19 6.58 29.42 -23.95
C LYS A 19 8.10 29.46 -23.75
N ASP A 20 8.79 28.48 -24.32
CA ASP A 20 10.24 28.30 -24.17
C ASP A 20 10.91 28.53 -25.53
N ASP A 21 11.82 29.50 -25.62
CA ASP A 21 12.55 29.88 -26.84
C ASP A 21 13.77 28.96 -27.12
N ARG A 22 13.88 27.86 -26.39
CA ARG A 22 14.94 26.87 -26.57
C ARG A 22 14.73 26.01 -27.82
N ARG A 23 15.84 25.57 -28.43
CA ARG A 23 15.88 24.69 -29.62
C ARG A 23 15.03 23.41 -29.48
N MET A 24 14.87 22.93 -28.24
CA MET A 24 13.92 21.88 -27.86
C MET A 24 12.93 22.43 -26.83
N SER A 25 11.69 22.69 -27.27
CA SER A 25 10.60 23.05 -26.36
C SER A 25 10.32 21.89 -25.39
N ARG A 26 10.02 22.21 -24.13
CA ARG A 26 9.67 21.23 -23.09
C ARG A 26 8.50 20.34 -23.50
N ALA A 27 7.55 20.88 -24.25
CA ALA A 27 6.42 20.13 -24.80
C ALA A 27 6.86 19.06 -25.82
N LYS A 28 7.86 19.37 -26.68
CA LYS A 28 8.41 18.39 -27.62
C LYS A 28 9.14 17.26 -26.89
N PHE A 29 9.95 17.60 -25.88
CA PHE A 29 10.61 16.59 -25.04
C PHE A 29 9.61 15.69 -24.32
N PHE A 30 8.55 16.28 -23.76
CA PHE A 30 7.46 15.55 -23.11
C PHE A 30 6.79 14.54 -24.05
N LEU A 31 6.44 14.95 -25.28
CA LEU A 31 5.82 14.05 -26.25
C LEU A 31 6.75 12.91 -26.69
N ILE A 32 8.04 13.18 -26.88
CA ILE A 32 9.03 12.14 -27.20
C ILE A 32 9.11 11.14 -26.05
N ALA A 33 9.27 11.61 -24.81
CA ALA A 33 9.34 10.74 -23.63
C ALA A 33 8.05 9.94 -23.43
N LEU A 34 6.88 10.53 -23.67
CA LEU A 34 5.58 9.87 -23.60
C LEU A 34 5.48 8.72 -24.61
N ILE A 35 5.82 8.97 -25.88
CA ILE A 35 5.77 7.96 -26.94
C ILE A 35 6.78 6.85 -26.66
N CYS A 36 8.03 7.21 -26.31
CA CYS A 36 9.06 6.21 -25.96
C CYS A 36 8.63 5.35 -24.76
N SER A 37 8.07 5.96 -23.72
CA SER A 37 7.58 5.23 -22.55
C SER A 37 6.40 4.34 -22.90
N PHE A 38 5.43 4.82 -23.68
CA PHE A 38 4.30 4.03 -24.15
C PHE A 38 4.75 2.80 -24.95
N CYS A 39 5.66 2.99 -25.90
CA CYS A 39 6.23 1.89 -26.68
C CYS A 39 7.04 0.92 -25.81
N TRP A 40 7.80 1.43 -24.83
CA TRP A 40 8.60 0.57 -23.95
C TRP A 40 7.71 -0.29 -23.07
N TYR A 41 6.62 0.21 -22.49
CA TYR A 41 5.74 -0.58 -21.61
C TYR A 41 5.12 -1.81 -22.29
N LEU A 42 4.89 -1.77 -23.61
CA LEU A 42 4.43 -2.94 -24.37
C LEU A 42 5.44 -4.10 -24.33
N VAL A 43 6.73 -3.79 -24.22
CA VAL A 43 7.80 -4.79 -24.30
C VAL A 43 7.82 -5.69 -23.06
N PRO A 44 8.06 -5.21 -21.82
CA PRO A 44 7.99 -6.07 -20.64
C PRO A 44 6.55 -6.45 -20.27
N GLY A 45 5.56 -5.62 -20.61
CA GLY A 45 4.16 -5.88 -20.23
C GLY A 45 3.46 -6.95 -21.05
N TYR A 46 3.83 -7.16 -22.32
CA TYR A 46 3.12 -8.05 -23.22
C TYR A 46 4.04 -8.93 -24.08
N LEU A 47 5.03 -8.35 -24.76
CA LEU A 47 5.86 -9.10 -25.72
C LEU A 47 6.89 -10.03 -25.04
N PHE A 48 7.56 -9.55 -23.99
CA PHE A 48 8.65 -10.22 -23.29
C PHE A 48 8.53 -10.03 -21.77
N SER A 49 7.57 -10.73 -21.16
CA SER A 49 7.31 -10.68 -19.71
C SER A 49 8.47 -11.17 -18.84
N THR A 50 9.45 -11.87 -19.41
CA THR A 50 10.68 -12.25 -18.69
C THR A 50 11.55 -11.04 -18.32
N LEU A 51 11.41 -9.91 -19.03
CA LEU A 51 12.13 -8.66 -18.73
C LEU A 51 11.66 -8.00 -17.42
N THR A 52 10.47 -8.35 -16.95
CA THR A 52 9.94 -7.89 -15.65
C THR A 52 10.75 -8.44 -14.48
N SER A 53 11.34 -9.63 -14.61
CA SER A 53 12.22 -10.18 -13.57
C SER A 53 13.29 -11.11 -14.15
N ILE A 54 14.47 -10.56 -14.40
CA ILE A 54 15.66 -11.27 -14.85
C ILE A 54 16.44 -11.72 -13.60
N SER A 55 16.20 -12.96 -13.18
CA SER A 55 16.84 -13.55 -11.99
C SER A 55 18.05 -14.40 -12.40
N TRP A 56 19.22 -13.78 -12.56
CA TRP A 56 20.43 -14.48 -13.07
C TRP A 56 20.89 -15.62 -12.14
N ILE A 57 20.66 -15.50 -10.83
CA ILE A 57 20.96 -16.57 -9.86
C ILE A 57 20.15 -17.84 -10.18
N CYS A 58 18.89 -17.69 -10.58
CA CYS A 58 18.05 -18.81 -10.97
C CYS A 58 18.52 -19.48 -12.27
N TRP A 59 19.13 -18.72 -13.19
CA TRP A 59 19.73 -19.28 -14.41
C TRP A 59 21.01 -20.05 -14.10
N ALA A 60 21.89 -19.48 -13.26
CA ALA A 60 23.14 -20.12 -12.87
C ALA A 60 22.90 -21.43 -12.08
N PHE A 61 21.88 -21.47 -11.22
CA PHE A 61 21.57 -22.60 -10.35
C PHE A 61 20.15 -23.14 -10.57
N SER A 62 19.84 -23.54 -11.81
CA SER A 62 18.50 -23.97 -12.20
C SER A 62 17.97 -25.20 -11.45
N LYS A 63 18.83 -26.07 -10.91
CA LYS A 63 18.42 -27.30 -10.21
C LYS A 63 18.25 -27.14 -8.69
N SER A 64 18.71 -26.02 -8.10
CA SER A 64 18.69 -25.84 -6.65
C SER A 64 17.45 -25.08 -6.20
N VAL A 65 16.62 -25.72 -5.38
CA VAL A 65 15.40 -25.11 -4.81
C VAL A 65 15.76 -23.89 -3.95
N THR A 66 16.82 -23.99 -3.14
CA THR A 66 17.28 -22.89 -2.29
C THR A 66 17.77 -21.71 -3.12
N ALA A 67 18.50 -21.96 -4.21
CA ALA A 67 18.96 -20.90 -5.10
C ALA A 67 17.78 -20.20 -5.82
N GLN A 68 16.73 -20.94 -6.16
CA GLN A 68 15.51 -20.36 -6.70
C GLN A 68 14.74 -19.55 -5.65
N GLN A 69 14.65 -20.03 -4.41
CA GLN A 69 14.02 -19.30 -3.30
C GLN A 69 14.73 -17.97 -2.98
N ILE A 70 16.06 -17.96 -3.05
CA ILE A 70 16.86 -16.76 -2.80
C ILE A 70 16.84 -15.82 -4.01
N GLY A 71 17.02 -16.35 -5.22
CA GLY A 71 17.26 -15.57 -6.43
C GLY A 71 16.00 -15.11 -7.17
N SER A 72 14.87 -15.80 -7.02
CA SER A 72 13.67 -15.49 -7.81
C SER A 72 13.07 -14.15 -7.38
N GLY A 73 12.92 -13.21 -8.31
CA GLY A 73 12.29 -11.91 -8.05
C GLY A 73 10.76 -11.96 -7.89
N MET A 74 10.09 -13.01 -8.38
CA MET A 74 8.62 -13.13 -8.34
C MET A 74 8.11 -14.14 -7.31
N ARG A 75 8.91 -15.14 -6.97
CA ARG A 75 8.53 -16.27 -6.08
C ARG A 75 9.52 -16.49 -4.95
N GLY A 76 10.44 -15.56 -4.74
CA GLY A 76 11.54 -15.67 -3.80
C GLY A 76 11.93 -14.31 -3.23
N LEU A 77 13.14 -14.25 -2.66
CA LEU A 77 13.67 -13.04 -2.02
C LEU A 77 14.23 -12.01 -3.02
N GLY A 78 14.37 -12.37 -4.29
CA GLY A 78 14.82 -11.48 -5.36
C GLY A 78 16.28 -11.05 -5.31
N VAL A 79 17.15 -11.80 -4.61
CA VAL A 79 18.59 -11.48 -4.57
C VAL A 79 19.17 -11.56 -5.99
N GLY A 80 19.76 -10.46 -6.45
CA GLY A 80 20.32 -10.40 -7.80
C GLY A 80 19.28 -10.38 -8.92
N ALA A 81 17.98 -10.25 -8.63
CA ALA A 81 16.98 -10.05 -9.66
C ALA A 81 17.08 -8.62 -10.23
N ILE A 82 17.12 -8.50 -11.55
CA ILE A 82 17.13 -7.23 -12.27
C ILE A 82 15.80 -7.10 -13.01
N THR A 83 15.19 -5.92 -12.98
CA THR A 83 13.98 -5.63 -13.74
C THR A 83 14.26 -4.50 -14.73
N LEU A 84 13.78 -4.65 -15.96
CA LEU A 84 13.75 -3.59 -16.96
C LEU A 84 12.33 -3.00 -17.12
N ASP A 85 11.42 -3.43 -16.25
CA ASP A 85 10.04 -2.99 -16.22
C ASP A 85 9.85 -1.92 -15.15
N TRP A 86 9.65 -0.67 -15.59
CA TRP A 86 9.42 0.44 -14.68
C TRP A 86 8.14 0.26 -13.85
N SER A 87 7.14 -0.46 -14.35
CA SER A 87 5.91 -0.70 -13.60
C SER A 87 6.17 -1.60 -12.39
N ALA A 88 7.07 -2.59 -12.52
CA ALA A 88 7.51 -3.43 -11.43
C ALA A 88 8.27 -2.61 -10.37
N VAL A 89 9.18 -1.73 -10.78
CA VAL A 89 9.90 -0.81 -9.86
C VAL A 89 8.91 0.13 -9.15
N ALA A 90 7.97 0.72 -9.90
CA ALA A 90 7.04 1.69 -9.37
C ALA A 90 5.93 1.08 -8.50
N SER A 91 5.73 -0.24 -8.56
CA SER A 91 4.67 -0.94 -7.81
C SER A 91 4.86 -0.87 -6.29
N PHE A 92 6.11 -0.80 -5.82
CA PHE A 92 6.43 -0.87 -4.38
C PHE A 92 6.48 0.51 -3.70
N LEU A 93 7.17 1.48 -4.28
CA LEU A 93 7.39 2.82 -3.71
C LEU A 93 6.55 3.92 -4.38
N PHE A 94 5.51 3.58 -5.15
CA PHE A 94 5.02 4.47 -6.21
C PHE A 94 6.16 4.88 -7.14
N SER A 95 6.14 6.08 -7.73
CA SER A 95 7.28 6.56 -8.51
C SER A 95 8.41 7.03 -7.57
N PRO A 96 9.55 6.32 -7.50
CA PRO A 96 10.66 6.70 -6.64
C PRO A 96 11.28 8.04 -7.05
N LEU A 97 11.08 8.51 -8.29
CA LEU A 97 11.57 9.82 -8.75
C LEU A 97 10.99 11.00 -7.96
N ILE A 98 9.80 10.80 -7.38
CA ILE A 98 9.06 11.84 -6.68
C ILE A 98 9.38 11.83 -5.18
N CYS A 99 9.95 10.74 -4.69
CA CYS A 99 10.16 10.51 -3.28
C CYS A 99 11.51 11.09 -2.85
N PRO A 100 11.59 11.83 -1.73
CA PRO A 100 12.85 12.34 -1.23
C PRO A 100 13.87 11.21 -0.95
N PHE A 101 15.14 11.47 -1.24
CA PHE A 101 16.21 10.47 -1.09
C PHE A 101 16.28 9.85 0.31
N PHE A 102 16.13 10.66 1.37
CA PHE A 102 16.17 10.15 2.75
C PHE A 102 15.07 9.10 3.00
N ALA A 103 13.88 9.28 2.43
CA ALA A 103 12.76 8.36 2.60
C ALA A 103 13.03 7.04 1.86
N ILE A 104 13.61 7.12 0.66
CA ILE A 104 14.02 5.95 -0.13
C ILE A 104 15.05 5.13 0.65
N VAL A 105 16.10 5.77 1.17
CA VAL A 105 17.16 5.08 1.94
C VAL A 105 16.58 4.43 3.20
N ASN A 106 15.68 5.10 3.91
CA ASN A 106 15.05 4.54 5.11
C ASN A 106 14.19 3.31 4.80
N ILE A 107 13.38 3.36 3.73
CA ILE A 107 12.57 2.21 3.32
C ILE A 107 13.47 1.07 2.82
N PHE A 108 14.52 1.39 2.08
CA PHE A 108 15.49 0.40 1.61
C PHE A 108 16.19 -0.31 2.78
N ALA A 109 16.61 0.44 3.81
CA ALA A 109 17.21 -0.15 5.00
C ALA A 109 16.24 -1.10 5.73
N GLY A 110 14.97 -0.68 5.90
CA GLY A 110 13.93 -1.53 6.47
C GLY A 110 13.64 -2.78 5.63
N TYR A 111 13.58 -2.62 4.31
CA TYR A 111 13.44 -3.73 3.36
C TYR A 111 14.58 -4.74 3.49
N MET A 112 15.84 -4.28 3.50
CA MET A 112 17.02 -5.14 3.63
C MET A 112 17.01 -5.92 4.94
N LEU A 113 16.65 -5.26 6.05
CA LEU A 113 16.52 -5.89 7.35
C LEU A 113 15.44 -6.97 7.34
N ILE A 114 14.24 -6.67 6.85
CA ILE A 114 13.13 -7.63 6.91
C ILE A 114 13.37 -8.80 5.94
N ILE A 115 13.70 -8.50 4.67
CA ILE A 115 13.78 -9.51 3.61
C ILE A 115 15.03 -10.37 3.71
N TYR A 116 16.18 -9.80 4.08
CA TYR A 116 17.46 -10.53 4.05
C TYR A 116 17.99 -10.92 5.43
N MET A 117 17.42 -10.39 6.51
CA MET A 117 17.80 -10.80 7.87
C MET A 117 16.65 -11.52 8.58
N VAL A 118 15.50 -10.86 8.78
CA VAL A 118 14.42 -11.42 9.61
C VAL A 118 13.74 -12.62 8.96
N ILE A 119 13.37 -12.55 7.67
CA ILE A 119 12.73 -13.67 6.98
C ILE A 119 13.64 -14.92 6.94
N PRO A 120 14.92 -14.83 6.53
CA PRO A 120 15.83 -15.98 6.55
C PRO A 120 16.01 -16.61 7.92
N ILE A 121 16.18 -15.79 8.97
CA ILE A 121 16.33 -16.25 10.35
C ILE A 121 15.05 -16.97 10.81
N ALA A 122 13.88 -16.40 10.52
CA ALA A 122 12.60 -17.00 10.89
C ALA A 122 12.31 -18.31 10.14
N TYR A 123 12.63 -18.38 8.85
CA TYR A 123 12.33 -19.52 8.00
C TYR A 123 13.35 -20.66 8.13
N TRP A 124 14.65 -20.37 7.94
CA TRP A 124 15.69 -21.40 7.99
C TRP A 124 16.31 -21.58 9.37
N GLY A 125 16.38 -20.52 10.17
CA GLY A 125 17.04 -20.56 11.49
C GLY A 125 16.16 -21.19 12.57
N PHE A 126 14.94 -20.67 12.74
CA PHE A 126 14.03 -21.10 13.80
C PHE A 126 12.87 -22.00 13.34
N ASP A 127 12.67 -22.14 12.04
CA ASP A 127 11.53 -22.86 11.43
C ASP A 127 10.20 -22.55 12.15
N LEU A 128 9.90 -21.25 12.33
CA LEU A 128 8.75 -20.85 13.14
C LEU A 128 7.47 -21.50 12.59
N TYR A 129 6.71 -22.15 13.47
CA TYR A 129 5.46 -22.87 13.18
C TYR A 129 5.54 -23.89 12.02
N GLY A 130 6.73 -24.43 11.73
CA GLY A 130 6.96 -25.41 10.67
C GLY A 130 6.93 -24.79 9.27
N ALA A 131 7.46 -23.57 9.14
CA ALA A 131 7.49 -22.81 7.90
C ALA A 131 8.17 -23.51 6.72
N SER A 132 9.14 -24.38 6.98
CA SER A 132 9.85 -25.18 5.98
C SER A 132 8.95 -26.03 5.07
N LYS A 133 7.71 -26.31 5.49
CA LYS A 133 6.72 -27.11 4.77
C LYS A 133 6.03 -26.37 3.63
N PHE A 134 6.13 -25.05 3.56
CA PHE A 134 5.49 -24.23 2.53
C PHE A 134 6.44 -23.15 1.98
N PRO A 135 6.17 -22.57 0.80
CA PRO A 135 7.07 -21.61 0.19
C PRO A 135 7.28 -20.35 1.05
N ILE A 136 8.51 -19.84 1.07
CA ILE A 136 8.89 -18.58 1.77
C ILE A 136 8.01 -17.41 1.33
N PHE A 137 7.74 -17.33 0.03
CA PHE A 137 6.97 -16.28 -0.60
C PHE A 137 5.82 -16.90 -1.40
N SER A 138 4.58 -16.72 -0.93
CA SER A 138 3.37 -17.20 -1.60
C SER A 138 2.15 -16.45 -1.08
N SER A 139 1.24 -16.06 -1.98
CA SER A 139 -0.07 -15.49 -1.65
C SER A 139 -1.13 -16.55 -1.31
N HIS A 140 -0.84 -17.83 -1.51
CA HIS A 140 -1.75 -18.91 -1.20
C HIS A 140 -1.75 -19.28 0.29
N LEU A 141 -2.89 -19.82 0.74
CA LEU A 141 -3.08 -20.40 2.06
C LEU A 141 -2.73 -21.90 2.04
N PHE A 142 -2.23 -22.42 3.15
CA PHE A 142 -1.76 -23.79 3.27
C PHE A 142 -2.37 -24.54 4.46
N THR A 143 -2.45 -25.86 4.36
CA THR A 143 -2.72 -26.75 5.49
C THR A 143 -1.43 -27.01 6.28
N SER A 144 -1.53 -27.64 7.45
CA SER A 144 -0.37 -28.02 8.28
C SER A 144 0.63 -28.97 7.59
N GLN A 145 0.20 -29.60 6.49
CA GLN A 145 0.98 -30.52 5.67
C GLN A 145 1.61 -29.84 4.44
N GLY A 146 1.36 -28.55 4.23
CA GLY A 146 1.90 -27.78 3.09
C GLY A 146 1.08 -27.87 1.81
N GLN A 147 -0.11 -28.51 1.84
CA GLN A 147 -1.02 -28.50 0.69
C GLN A 147 -1.80 -27.19 0.62
N LYS A 148 -2.28 -26.82 -0.58
CA LYS A 148 -3.12 -25.63 -0.73
C LYS A 148 -4.41 -25.80 0.07
N TYR A 149 -4.77 -24.77 0.82
CA TYR A 149 -6.00 -24.76 1.63
C TYR A 149 -7.21 -24.57 0.73
N ASP A 150 -8.19 -25.47 0.80
CA ASP A 150 -9.47 -25.32 0.12
C ASP A 150 -10.38 -24.40 0.94
N ILE A 151 -10.64 -23.20 0.41
CA ILE A 151 -11.49 -22.20 1.06
C ILE A 151 -12.96 -22.48 0.73
N SER A 152 -13.25 -22.98 -0.47
CA SER A 152 -14.63 -23.26 -0.90
C SER A 152 -15.23 -24.42 -0.13
N ALA A 153 -14.41 -25.36 0.34
CA ALA A 153 -14.86 -26.48 1.16
C ALA A 153 -15.40 -26.03 2.53
N ILE A 154 -14.82 -24.99 3.14
CA ILE A 154 -15.15 -24.53 4.51
C ILE A 154 -16.20 -23.42 4.56
N VAL A 155 -16.62 -22.89 3.42
CA VAL A 155 -17.64 -21.83 3.35
C VAL A 155 -18.96 -22.44 2.90
N ASN A 156 -20.02 -22.21 3.67
CA ASN A 156 -21.35 -22.70 3.33
C ASN A 156 -22.04 -21.83 2.27
N ASP A 157 -23.19 -22.26 1.76
CA ASP A 157 -23.98 -21.51 0.76
C ASP A 157 -24.46 -20.12 1.24
N LYS A 158 -24.33 -19.85 2.55
CA LYS A 158 -24.66 -18.56 3.19
C LYS A 158 -23.43 -17.67 3.40
N PHE A 159 -22.26 -18.03 2.86
CA PHE A 159 -20.98 -17.35 3.06
C PHE A 159 -20.51 -17.29 4.53
N GLU A 160 -20.95 -18.24 5.35
CA GLU A 160 -20.51 -18.41 6.72
C GLU A 160 -19.49 -19.55 6.81
N LEU A 161 -18.61 -19.47 7.81
CA LEU A 161 -17.61 -20.50 8.07
C LEU A 161 -18.30 -21.74 8.67
N ASP A 162 -18.17 -22.88 7.99
CA ASP A 162 -18.55 -24.19 8.50
C ASP A 162 -17.46 -24.67 9.48
N ILE A 163 -17.76 -24.57 10.78
CA ILE A 163 -16.83 -24.91 11.85
C ILE A 163 -16.45 -26.41 11.81
N GLY A 164 -17.39 -27.29 11.45
CA GLY A 164 -17.13 -28.73 11.40
C GLY A 164 -16.09 -29.07 10.33
N LYS A 165 -16.29 -28.56 9.11
CA LYS A 165 -15.32 -28.75 8.01
C LYS A 165 -14.01 -28.03 8.26
N TYR A 166 -14.05 -26.87 8.92
CA TYR A 166 -12.84 -26.16 9.34
C TYR A 166 -11.99 -26.98 10.32
N GLU A 167 -12.63 -27.63 11.30
CA GLU A 167 -11.95 -28.51 12.25
C GLU A 167 -11.36 -29.76 11.58
N GLU A 168 -12.05 -30.33 10.58
CA GLU A 168 -11.56 -31.45 9.79
C GLU A 168 -10.32 -31.08 8.95
N GLN A 169 -10.36 -29.94 8.26
CA GLN A 169 -9.25 -29.47 7.41
C GLN A 169 -8.09 -28.87 8.24
N GLY A 170 -8.39 -28.39 9.44
CA GLY A 170 -7.45 -27.82 10.38
C GLY A 170 -7.11 -26.35 10.12
N ARG A 171 -6.16 -25.84 10.93
CA ARG A 171 -5.79 -24.42 10.93
C ARG A 171 -5.13 -23.98 9.62
N ILE A 172 -5.43 -22.75 9.23
CA ILE A 172 -4.85 -22.08 8.05
C ILE A 172 -3.40 -21.66 8.38
N HIS A 173 -2.49 -21.97 7.47
CA HIS A 173 -1.10 -21.54 7.50
C HIS A 173 -0.83 -20.58 6.33
N ILE A 174 0.05 -19.61 6.54
CA ILE A 174 0.45 -18.61 5.56
C ILE A 174 1.96 -18.63 5.39
N SER A 175 2.46 -18.16 4.26
CA SER A 175 3.91 -18.09 4.03
C SER A 175 4.61 -17.18 5.04
N MET A 176 5.88 -17.46 5.31
CA MET A 176 6.67 -16.71 6.29
C MET A 176 6.77 -15.22 5.95
N PHE A 177 6.90 -14.89 4.67
CA PHE A 177 6.87 -13.51 4.19
C PHE A 177 5.57 -12.79 4.62
N PHE A 178 4.41 -13.42 4.38
CA PHE A 178 3.12 -12.82 4.73
C PHE A 178 2.97 -12.70 6.26
N ALA A 179 3.28 -13.75 7.02
CA ALA A 179 3.18 -13.73 8.48
C ALA A 179 3.97 -12.58 9.11
N LEU A 180 5.24 -12.42 8.72
CA LEU A 180 6.10 -11.35 9.23
C LEU A 180 5.64 -9.98 8.76
N THR A 181 5.24 -9.84 7.49
CA THR A 181 4.74 -8.57 6.95
C THR A 181 3.47 -8.12 7.67
N TYR A 182 2.55 -9.03 7.98
CA TYR A 182 1.37 -8.74 8.82
C TYR A 182 1.80 -8.29 10.23
N GLY A 183 2.71 -9.03 10.87
CA GLY A 183 3.21 -8.70 12.21
C GLY A 183 3.85 -7.30 12.29
N PHE A 184 4.76 -6.98 11.38
CA PHE A 184 5.36 -5.65 11.29
C PHE A 184 4.38 -4.57 10.82
N GLY A 185 3.36 -4.93 10.06
CA GLY A 185 2.26 -4.03 9.68
C GLY A 185 1.52 -3.49 10.91
N PHE A 186 1.27 -4.31 11.93
CA PHE A 186 0.72 -3.86 13.21
C PHE A 186 1.69 -2.93 13.96
N ALA A 187 3.00 -3.24 13.95
CA ALA A 187 4.00 -2.37 14.56
C ALA A 187 4.07 -0.99 13.86
N THR A 188 3.78 -0.93 12.56
CA THR A 188 3.74 0.33 11.81
C THR A 188 2.63 1.25 12.31
N ILE A 189 1.47 0.72 12.73
CA ILE A 189 0.36 1.51 13.28
C ILE A 189 0.83 2.30 14.51
N ALA A 190 1.46 1.62 15.47
CA ALA A 190 2.00 2.27 16.66
C ALA A 190 3.16 3.22 16.33
N SER A 191 4.06 2.81 15.44
CA SER A 191 5.20 3.61 14.98
C SER A 191 4.77 4.92 14.30
N THR A 192 3.72 4.89 13.47
CA THR A 192 3.18 6.09 12.81
C THR A 192 2.72 7.13 13.83
N LEU A 193 1.97 6.71 14.85
CA LEU A 193 1.48 7.61 15.89
C LEU A 193 2.63 8.17 16.73
N THR A 194 3.54 7.32 17.20
CA THR A 194 4.67 7.76 18.04
C THR A 194 5.63 8.66 17.26
N HIS A 195 5.93 8.34 16.00
CA HIS A 195 6.78 9.16 15.16
C HIS A 195 6.18 10.55 14.93
N VAL A 196 4.90 10.65 14.56
CA VAL A 196 4.26 11.94 14.35
C VAL A 196 4.15 12.73 15.65
N ALA A 197 3.77 12.08 16.75
CA ALA A 197 3.65 12.74 18.04
C ALA A 197 4.99 13.30 18.55
N LEU A 198 6.09 12.54 18.43
CA LEU A 198 7.40 12.95 18.96
C LEU A 198 8.12 13.96 18.05
N PHE A 199 8.12 13.74 16.73
CA PHE A 199 8.90 14.57 15.82
C PHE A 199 8.12 15.79 15.32
N TYR A 200 6.81 15.64 15.05
CA TYR A 200 5.99 16.69 14.47
C TYR A 200 4.96 17.28 15.46
N GLY A 201 4.80 16.71 16.67
CA GLY A 201 3.82 17.17 17.66
C GLY A 201 3.94 18.65 18.01
N ARG A 202 5.16 19.15 18.17
CA ARG A 202 5.41 20.58 18.43
C ARG A 202 4.99 21.45 17.25
N GLU A 203 5.37 21.07 16.02
CA GLU A 203 4.98 21.82 14.82
C GLU A 203 3.45 21.80 14.62
N ILE A 204 2.79 20.65 14.83
CA ILE A 204 1.33 20.52 14.77
C ILE A 204 0.67 21.48 15.75
N TYR A 205 1.14 21.53 17.00
CA TYR A 205 0.56 22.41 18.01
C TYR A 205 0.77 23.89 17.69
N GLU A 206 1.99 24.27 17.27
CA GLU A 206 2.31 25.63 16.86
C GLU A 206 1.45 26.06 15.66
N ARG A 207 1.27 25.20 14.65
CA ARG A 207 0.43 25.46 13.48
C ARG A 207 -1.06 25.50 13.81
N PHE A 208 -1.53 24.62 14.69
CA PHE A 208 -2.91 24.65 15.17
C PHE A 208 -3.22 25.96 15.90
N ARG A 209 -2.33 26.41 16.79
CA ARG A 209 -2.45 27.70 17.49
C ARG A 209 -2.35 28.89 16.52
N ALA A 210 -1.43 28.81 15.56
CA ALA A 210 -1.27 29.84 14.53
C ALA A 210 -2.48 29.91 13.59
N SER A 211 -3.16 28.81 13.28
CA SER A 211 -4.39 28.83 12.45
C SER A 211 -5.49 29.67 13.09
N TYR A 212 -5.54 29.75 14.42
CA TYR A 212 -6.53 30.54 15.15
C TYR A 212 -6.18 32.03 15.27
N LYS A 213 -4.90 32.39 15.10
CA LYS A 213 -4.37 33.74 15.36
C LYS A 213 -3.58 34.36 14.20
N GLY A 214 -3.40 33.61 13.11
CA GLY A 214 -2.34 33.80 12.13
C GLY A 214 -2.61 34.94 11.15
N LYS A 215 -1.53 35.58 10.70
CA LYS A 215 -1.55 36.53 9.58
C LYS A 215 -1.94 35.79 8.31
N GLU A 216 -2.90 36.34 7.58
CA GLU A 216 -3.29 35.83 6.28
C GLU A 216 -2.13 35.88 5.30
N ASP A 217 -1.91 34.78 4.59
CA ASP A 217 -1.03 34.78 3.43
C ASP A 217 -1.71 35.45 2.23
N ILE A 218 -0.91 35.78 1.22
CA ILE A 218 -1.39 36.44 0.00
C ILE A 218 -2.43 35.56 -0.73
N HIS A 219 -2.28 34.23 -0.68
CA HIS A 219 -3.22 33.30 -1.29
C HIS A 219 -4.58 33.33 -0.61
N THR A 220 -4.64 33.26 0.72
CA THR A 220 -5.88 33.37 1.50
C THR A 220 -6.56 34.71 1.24
N ARG A 221 -5.78 35.80 1.19
CA ARG A 221 -6.32 37.13 0.85
C ARG A 221 -6.93 37.18 -0.57
N LEU A 222 -6.31 36.53 -1.55
CA LEU A 222 -6.86 36.44 -2.91
C LEU A 222 -8.08 35.50 -2.97
N MET A 223 -8.08 34.43 -2.18
CA MET A 223 -9.18 33.46 -2.11
C MET A 223 -10.44 34.03 -1.46
N ARG A 224 -10.33 35.04 -0.57
CA ARG A 224 -11.48 35.76 0.01
C ARG A 224 -12.43 36.39 -1.00
N LYS A 225 -12.00 36.57 -2.26
CA LYS A 225 -12.88 37.02 -3.34
C LYS A 225 -14.03 36.03 -3.60
N TYR A 226 -13.81 34.75 -3.31
CA TYR A 226 -14.78 33.69 -3.49
C TYR A 226 -15.57 33.46 -2.20
N LYS A 227 -16.87 33.19 -2.32
CA LYS A 227 -17.73 32.90 -1.17
C LYS A 227 -17.31 31.58 -0.54
N ASP A 228 -17.13 31.57 0.78
CA ASP A 228 -16.81 30.35 1.51
C ASP A 228 -17.91 29.30 1.37
N ILE A 229 -17.50 28.04 1.26
CA ILE A 229 -18.41 26.90 1.21
C ILE A 229 -19.02 26.76 2.61
N PRO A 230 -20.36 26.73 2.75
CA PRO A 230 -20.98 26.65 4.06
C PRO A 230 -20.59 25.34 4.77
N SER A 231 -20.08 25.44 6.00
CA SER A 231 -19.55 24.28 6.74
C SER A 231 -20.57 23.16 6.97
N TRP A 232 -21.87 23.49 6.95
CA TRP A 232 -22.94 22.49 7.09
C TRP A 232 -22.97 21.47 5.96
N TRP A 233 -22.49 21.80 4.75
CA TRP A 233 -22.40 20.84 3.64
C TRP A 233 -21.49 19.66 4.00
N PHE A 234 -20.35 19.92 4.63
CA PHE A 234 -19.41 18.87 5.03
C PHE A 234 -19.98 18.00 6.15
N ASN A 235 -20.62 18.62 7.14
CA ASN A 235 -21.27 17.89 8.24
C ASN A 235 -22.47 17.07 7.75
N ALA A 236 -23.27 17.62 6.84
CA ALA A 236 -24.39 16.91 6.23
C ALA A 236 -23.92 15.72 5.39
N LEU A 237 -22.88 15.90 4.57
CA LEU A 237 -22.31 14.83 3.78
C LEU A 237 -21.73 13.72 4.67
N LEU A 238 -21.03 14.06 5.75
CA LEU A 238 -20.52 13.09 6.72
C LEU A 238 -21.66 12.33 7.41
N LEU A 239 -22.72 13.02 7.84
CA LEU A 239 -23.86 12.39 8.49
C LEU A 239 -24.63 11.46 7.54
N VAL A 240 -24.86 11.90 6.30
CA VAL A 240 -25.56 11.11 5.28
C VAL A 240 -24.76 9.86 4.93
N THR A 241 -23.46 9.97 4.70
CA THR A 241 -22.63 8.79 4.38
C THR A 241 -22.57 7.82 5.55
N LEU A 242 -22.39 8.31 6.79
CA LEU A 242 -22.36 7.47 7.98
C LEU A 242 -23.72 6.80 8.24
N ALA A 243 -24.83 7.51 8.03
CA ALA A 243 -26.17 6.95 8.15
C ALA A 243 -26.43 5.86 7.10
N VAL A 244 -26.07 6.10 5.84
CA VAL A 244 -26.20 5.09 4.77
C VAL A 244 -25.33 3.87 5.08
N SER A 245 -24.09 4.06 5.52
CA SER A 245 -23.21 2.95 5.94
C SER A 245 -23.80 2.16 7.11
N LEU A 246 -24.38 2.84 8.11
CA LEU A 246 -25.01 2.18 9.26
C LEU A 246 -26.27 1.39 8.86
N ILE A 247 -27.09 1.94 7.96
CA ILE A 247 -28.24 1.24 7.37
C ILE A 247 -27.77 -0.02 6.65
N LEU A 248 -26.70 0.05 5.85
CA LEU A 248 -26.14 -1.12 5.17
C LEU A 248 -25.64 -2.19 6.16
N CYS A 249 -24.94 -1.79 7.23
CA CYS A 249 -24.49 -2.73 8.26
C CYS A 249 -25.65 -3.42 9.00
N ILE A 250 -26.78 -2.73 9.21
CA ILE A 250 -27.93 -3.29 9.94
C ILE A 250 -28.82 -4.15 9.03
N PHE A 251 -29.23 -3.62 7.87
CA PHE A 251 -30.20 -4.27 6.99
C PHE A 251 -29.56 -5.30 6.05
N LEU A 252 -28.28 -5.11 5.68
CA LEU A 252 -27.54 -5.97 4.78
C LEU A 252 -26.49 -6.83 5.51
N ASN A 253 -26.75 -7.16 6.78
CA ASN A 253 -25.82 -7.92 7.62
C ASN A 253 -25.39 -9.26 6.99
N ASN A 254 -26.29 -9.93 6.29
CA ASN A 254 -26.01 -11.21 5.62
C ASN A 254 -24.96 -11.09 4.49
N GLN A 255 -24.73 -9.89 3.95
CA GLN A 255 -23.73 -9.64 2.89
C GLN A 255 -22.52 -8.86 3.41
N VAL A 256 -22.73 -7.94 4.35
CA VAL A 256 -21.68 -7.04 4.86
C VAL A 256 -20.89 -7.68 6.02
N GLN A 257 -21.52 -8.58 6.78
CA GLN A 257 -20.92 -9.34 7.90
C GLN A 257 -20.16 -8.48 8.93
N MET A 258 -20.44 -7.17 8.98
CA MET A 258 -19.76 -6.22 9.88
C MET A 258 -20.74 -5.71 10.93
N PRO A 259 -20.42 -5.81 12.22
CA PRO A 259 -21.29 -5.29 13.26
C PRO A 259 -21.34 -3.75 13.22
N TRP A 260 -22.49 -3.17 13.58
CA TRP A 260 -22.72 -1.71 13.55
C TRP A 260 -21.70 -0.90 14.36
N TRP A 261 -21.23 -1.44 15.50
CA TRP A 261 -20.21 -0.78 16.33
C TRP A 261 -18.83 -0.80 15.67
N GLY A 262 -18.57 -1.79 14.80
CA GLY A 262 -17.35 -1.88 14.00
C GLY A 262 -17.21 -0.71 13.03
N LEU A 263 -18.32 -0.23 12.45
CA LEU A 263 -18.33 0.97 11.60
C LEU A 263 -17.92 2.23 12.37
N LEU A 264 -18.45 2.43 13.58
CA LEU A 264 -18.09 3.57 14.41
C LEU A 264 -16.62 3.51 14.84
N PHE A 265 -16.16 2.32 15.22
CA PHE A 265 -14.76 2.07 15.55
C PHE A 265 -13.84 2.36 14.36
N ALA A 266 -14.19 1.89 13.16
CA ALA A 266 -13.46 2.17 11.92
C ALA A 266 -13.38 3.67 11.63
N SER A 267 -14.50 4.38 11.78
CA SER A 267 -14.60 5.81 11.55
C SER A 267 -13.71 6.61 12.52
N ALA A 268 -13.70 6.21 13.80
CA ALA A 268 -12.85 6.82 14.81
C ALA A 268 -11.36 6.61 14.52
N ILE A 269 -10.97 5.39 14.13
CA ILE A 269 -9.58 5.10 13.73
C ILE A 269 -9.20 5.92 12.50
N ALA A 270 -10.04 5.93 11.45
CA ALA A 270 -9.78 6.72 10.25
C ALA A 270 -9.58 8.20 10.57
N PHE A 271 -10.42 8.77 11.44
CA PHE A 271 -10.28 10.15 11.91
C PHE A 271 -8.94 10.40 12.62
N ILE A 272 -8.56 9.54 13.57
CA ILE A 272 -7.29 9.65 14.32
C ILE A 272 -6.08 9.55 13.39
N PHE A 273 -6.09 8.60 12.45
CA PHE A 273 -4.96 8.35 11.55
C PHE A 273 -4.88 9.32 10.37
N THR A 274 -5.94 10.07 10.07
CA THR A 274 -5.97 11.03 8.97
C THR A 274 -4.83 12.04 9.09
N LEU A 275 -4.64 12.65 10.27
CA LEU A 275 -3.60 13.67 10.46
C LEU A 275 -2.18 13.08 10.40
N PRO A 276 -1.84 12.00 11.14
CA PRO A 276 -0.53 11.37 11.06
C PRO A 276 -0.15 10.88 9.65
N ILE A 277 -1.06 10.20 8.96
CA ILE A 277 -0.81 9.70 7.61
C ILE A 277 -0.60 10.87 6.66
N SER A 278 -1.43 11.92 6.75
CA SER A 278 -1.29 13.11 5.92
C SER A 278 0.06 13.80 6.10
N ILE A 279 0.59 13.85 7.33
CA ILE A 279 1.89 14.47 7.62
C ILE A 279 3.04 13.68 6.99
N ILE A 280 2.99 12.35 7.11
CA ILE A 280 4.00 11.47 6.52
C ILE A 280 3.92 11.53 5.00
N THR A 281 2.72 11.45 4.41
CA THR A 281 2.55 11.56 2.95
C THR A 281 2.96 12.94 2.44
N ALA A 282 2.64 14.00 3.17
CA ALA A 282 3.06 15.36 2.82
C ALA A 282 4.58 15.48 2.76
N THR A 283 5.33 14.88 3.70
CA THR A 283 6.80 15.03 3.76
C THR A 283 7.57 14.04 2.90
N THR A 284 7.08 12.81 2.77
CA THR A 284 7.82 11.70 2.15
C THR A 284 7.27 11.29 0.78
N ASN A 285 6.08 11.79 0.40
CA ASN A 285 5.32 11.29 -0.75
C ASN A 285 4.99 9.79 -0.69
N GLN A 286 5.09 9.19 0.50
CA GLN A 286 4.73 7.80 0.75
C GLN A 286 3.42 7.75 1.51
N VAL A 287 2.49 6.96 1.00
CA VAL A 287 1.25 6.63 1.71
C VAL A 287 1.52 5.35 2.47
N ILE A 288 1.50 5.43 3.80
CA ILE A 288 1.47 4.23 4.64
C ILE A 288 0.11 3.59 4.42
N LYS A 289 0.07 2.62 3.52
CA LYS A 289 -1.12 1.79 3.34
C LYS A 289 -1.17 0.86 4.54
N HIS A 290 -2.05 1.17 5.50
CA HIS A 290 -2.49 0.18 6.46
C HIS A 290 -3.44 -0.78 5.73
N THR A 291 -2.88 -1.56 4.79
CA THR A 291 -3.63 -2.43 3.89
C THR A 291 -4.48 -3.42 4.67
N HIS A 292 -4.08 -3.76 5.90
CA HIS A 292 -4.80 -4.68 6.79
C HIS A 292 -5.87 -4.00 7.64
N LEU A 293 -5.71 -2.71 7.93
CA LEU A 293 -6.75 -1.93 8.59
C LEU A 293 -7.88 -1.61 7.58
N HIS A 294 -7.53 -1.36 6.32
CA HIS A 294 -8.49 -1.18 5.24
C HIS A 294 -9.13 -2.50 4.78
N LEU A 295 -8.42 -3.62 4.63
CA LEU A 295 -9.06 -4.90 4.24
C LEU A 295 -10.00 -5.47 5.31
N HIS A 296 -9.80 -5.14 6.59
CA HIS A 296 -10.67 -5.60 7.67
C HIS A 296 -11.81 -4.62 8.01
N LEU A 297 -11.68 -3.31 7.72
CA LEU A 297 -12.70 -2.30 8.02
C LEU A 297 -13.43 -1.76 6.78
N ALA A 298 -12.95 -2.03 5.58
CA ALA A 298 -13.59 -1.70 4.31
C ALA A 298 -13.55 -2.95 3.42
N PRO A 299 -14.68 -3.36 2.90
CA PRO A 299 -15.31 -4.65 3.15
C PRO A 299 -14.69 -5.83 2.39
N GLN A 300 -14.80 -7.02 2.98
CA GLN A 300 -14.73 -8.31 2.26
C GLN A 300 -15.80 -8.43 1.14
N ALA A 301 -16.67 -7.43 0.96
CA ALA A 301 -17.67 -7.37 -0.10
C ALA A 301 -17.08 -7.23 -1.53
N CYS A 302 -15.87 -6.70 -1.71
CA CYS A 302 -15.27 -6.63 -3.05
C CYS A 302 -14.61 -7.93 -3.53
N LEU A 303 -14.18 -8.81 -2.62
CA LEU A 303 -13.55 -10.09 -3.00
C LEU A 303 -14.59 -11.15 -3.41
N ALA A 304 -15.87 -10.99 -3.04
CA ALA A 304 -16.95 -11.86 -3.48
C ALA A 304 -17.44 -11.56 -4.92
N TYR A 305 -17.17 -10.36 -5.46
CA TYR A 305 -17.61 -10.00 -6.83
C TYR A 305 -16.66 -10.43 -7.94
N GLN A 306 -15.49 -10.98 -7.58
CA GLN A 306 -14.48 -11.47 -8.52
C GLN A 306 -14.48 -12.99 -8.67
N ILE A 307 -15.45 -13.67 -8.06
CA ILE A 307 -15.73 -15.11 -8.23
C ILE A 307 -17.09 -15.22 -8.95
N ASN A 308 -17.09 -14.78 -10.21
CA ASN A 308 -18.02 -15.19 -11.27
C ASN A 308 -17.28 -15.02 -12.60
#